data_AF-A0A2D4NXN7-F1
#
_entry.id   AF-A0A2D4NXN7-F1
#
_cell.length_a   1.000
_cell.length_b   1.000
_cell.length_c   1.000
_cell.angle_alpha   90.00
_cell.angle_beta   90.00
_cell.angle_gamma   90.00
#
_symmetry.space_group_name_H-M   'P 1'
#
loop_
_entity.id
_entity.type
_entity.pdbx_description
1 polymer ?
#
loop_
_entity_poly.entity_id
_entity_poly.type
_entity_poly.pdbx_seq_one_letter_code
_entity_poly.pdbx_strand_id
1 'polypeptide(L)'
;SEEAMFATAVKFLQNPRVRQSTLANRRTFLKKKGLTDEEIDLAFQQSGTLKEEAQPHNLPPQLVPIPSTQLASYSPPSSRWREYGALAIIMTGIAIGFHQLYKKYFLPLIVGGKEDRKQLQRIESNISEVSGSVTQTVTQLQTTLASVQELLVQQQQKMQELTQELA
;
A
#
# COMPACT_ATOMS: atom_id res chain seq x y z
N SER A 1 20.36 14.25 -20.05
CA SER A 1 19.47 14.39 -21.21
C SER A 1 18.94 13.03 -21.58
N GLU A 2 17.63 12.81 -21.42
CA GLU A 2 16.95 11.55 -21.75
C GLU A 2 17.19 11.14 -23.21
N GLU A 3 17.23 12.12 -24.12
CA GLU A 3 17.58 11.95 -25.53
C GLU A 3 18.95 11.29 -25.76
N ALA A 4 19.95 11.57 -24.91
CA ALA A 4 21.27 10.98 -25.02
C ALA A 4 21.29 9.49 -24.61
N MET A 5 20.44 9.11 -23.66
CA MET A 5 20.26 7.70 -23.24
C MET A 5 19.53 6.91 -24.31
N PHE A 6 18.49 7.49 -24.91
CA PHE A 6 17.77 6.90 -26.03
C PHE A 6 18.66 6.70 -27.26
N ALA A 7 19.43 7.72 -27.66
CA ALA A 7 20.38 7.60 -28.77
C ALA A 7 21.45 6.51 -28.52
N THR A 8 21.90 6.38 -27.27
CA THR A 8 22.83 5.32 -26.87
C THR A 8 22.18 3.94 -26.93
N ALA A 9 20.89 3.82 -26.56
CA ALA A 9 20.13 2.58 -26.65
C ALA A 9 19.94 2.14 -28.10
N VAL A 10 19.61 3.06 -29.02
CA VAL A 10 19.51 2.75 -30.45
C VAL A 10 20.84 2.24 -31.00
N LYS A 11 21.96 2.91 -30.67
CA LYS A 11 23.30 2.49 -31.08
C LYS A 11 23.72 1.14 -30.48
N PHE A 12 23.33 0.87 -29.24
CA PHE A 12 23.52 -0.42 -28.59
C PHE A 12 22.75 -1.54 -29.31
N LEU A 13 21.48 -1.30 -29.65
CA LEU A 13 20.64 -2.28 -30.35
C LEU A 13 21.10 -2.55 -31.79
N GLN A 14 21.75 -1.60 -32.45
CA GLN A 14 22.35 -1.77 -33.77
C GLN A 14 23.65 -2.60 -33.75
N ASN A 15 24.27 -2.80 -32.58
CA ASN A 15 25.54 -3.53 -32.48
C ASN A 15 25.36 -5.03 -32.81
N PRO A 16 26.13 -5.61 -33.74
CA PRO A 16 26.01 -7.03 -34.13
C PRO A 16 26.13 -8.02 -32.98
N ARG A 17 27.01 -7.77 -32.01
CA ARG A 17 27.16 -8.64 -30.83
C ARG A 17 25.96 -8.57 -29.89
N VAL A 18 25.29 -7.43 -29.86
CA VAL A 18 24.06 -7.23 -29.08
C VAL A 18 22.87 -7.87 -29.79
N ARG A 19 22.81 -7.78 -31.13
CA ARG A 19 21.78 -8.45 -31.95
C ARG A 19 21.78 -9.98 -31.79
N GLN A 20 22.95 -10.59 -31.56
CA GLN A 20 23.09 -12.02 -31.27
C GLN A 20 22.52 -12.44 -29.89
N SER A 21 22.31 -11.49 -28.98
CA SER A 21 21.73 -11.77 -27.66
C SER A 21 20.20 -11.82 -27.71
N THR A 22 19.59 -12.56 -26.77
CA THR A 22 18.13 -12.71 -26.72
C THR A 22 17.44 -11.36 -26.49
N LEU A 23 16.24 -11.19 -27.06
CA LEU A 23 15.45 -9.95 -26.90
C LEU A 23 15.18 -9.62 -25.43
N ALA A 24 14.90 -10.65 -24.61
CA ALA A 24 14.70 -10.49 -23.17
C ALA A 24 15.93 -9.88 -22.46
N ASN A 25 17.13 -10.32 -22.84
CA ASN A 25 18.37 -9.79 -22.28
C ASN A 25 18.63 -8.34 -22.71
N ARG A 26 18.38 -8.02 -23.99
CA ARG A 26 18.49 -6.65 -24.50
C ARG A 26 17.52 -5.70 -23.80
N ARG A 27 16.24 -6.09 -23.66
CA ARG A 27 15.23 -5.30 -22.94
C ARG A 27 15.60 -5.10 -21.47
N THR A 28 16.03 -6.16 -20.78
CA THR A 28 16.45 -6.08 -19.37
C THR A 28 17.67 -5.15 -19.18
N PHE A 29 18.62 -5.18 -20.12
CA PHE A 29 19.78 -4.29 -20.10
C PHE A 29 19.38 -2.82 -20.23
N LEU A 30 18.46 -2.51 -21.15
CA LEU A 30 17.97 -1.14 -21.34
C LEU A 30 17.14 -0.64 -20.15
N LYS A 31 16.32 -1.49 -19.52
CA LYS A 31 15.62 -1.15 -18.27
C LYS A 31 16.60 -0.81 -17.14
N LYS A 32 17.66 -1.61 -16.98
CA LYS A 32 18.72 -1.34 -16.01
C LYS A 32 19.49 -0.06 -16.31
N LYS A 33 19.51 0.38 -17.56
CA LYS A 33 20.13 1.64 -17.99
C LYS A 33 19.25 2.86 -17.67
N GLY A 34 18.03 2.65 -17.19
CA GLY A 34 17.09 3.69 -16.78
C GLY A 34 16.06 4.05 -17.84
N LEU A 35 15.92 3.26 -18.91
CA LEU A 35 14.89 3.49 -19.93
C LEU A 35 13.55 2.88 -19.51
N THR A 36 12.45 3.57 -19.82
CA THR A 36 11.09 3.03 -19.62
C THR A 36 10.76 2.01 -20.70
N ASP A 37 9.71 1.21 -20.48
CA ASP A 37 9.25 0.21 -21.44
C ASP A 37 8.88 0.84 -22.80
N GLU A 38 8.28 2.02 -22.77
CA GLU A 38 7.88 2.78 -23.96
C GLU A 38 9.10 3.25 -24.77
N GLU A 39 10.11 3.80 -24.10
CA GLU A 39 11.36 4.22 -24.74
C GLU A 39 12.12 3.04 -25.34
N ILE A 40 12.07 1.88 -24.67
CA ILE A 40 12.71 0.66 -25.16
C ILE A 40 12.05 0.22 -26.47
N ASP A 41 10.72 0.14 -26.52
CA ASP A 41 10.03 -0.27 -27.75
C ASP A 41 10.27 0.72 -28.90
N LEU A 42 10.29 2.03 -28.62
CA LEU A 42 10.67 3.05 -29.60
C LEU A 42 12.12 2.86 -30.09
N ALA A 43 13.06 2.53 -29.21
CA ALA A 43 14.46 2.26 -29.59
C ALA A 43 14.60 0.99 -30.44
N PHE A 44 13.80 -0.05 -30.16
CA PHE A 44 13.75 -1.27 -30.99
C PHE A 44 13.16 -0.99 -32.37
N GLN A 45 12.12 -0.16 -32.45
CA GLN A 45 11.52 0.28 -33.72
C GLN A 45 12.51 1.11 -34.55
N GLN A 46 13.21 2.05 -33.91
CA GLN A 46 14.15 2.95 -34.57
C GLN A 46 15.47 2.28 -34.96
N SER A 47 15.92 1.27 -34.19
CA SER A 47 17.09 0.46 -34.55
C SER A 47 16.83 -0.52 -35.71
N GLY A 48 15.58 -0.63 -36.19
CA GLY A 48 15.19 -1.56 -37.25
C GLY A 48 15.25 -3.03 -36.84
N THR A 49 15.58 -3.33 -35.57
CA THR A 49 15.73 -4.70 -35.05
C THR A 49 14.40 -5.44 -34.92
N LEU A 50 13.28 -4.71 -34.79
CA LEU A 50 11.93 -5.28 -34.74
C LEU A 50 11.44 -5.71 -36.15
N LYS A 51 12.02 -5.15 -37.22
CA LYS A 51 11.63 -5.43 -38.62
C LYS A 51 12.49 -6.52 -39.28
N GLU A 52 13.69 -6.78 -38.77
CA GLU A 52 14.62 -7.75 -39.37
C GLU A 52 14.26 -9.23 -39.11
N GLU A 53 13.35 -9.51 -38.17
CA GLU A 53 12.81 -10.87 -37.96
C GLU A 53 11.50 -11.15 -38.72
N ALA A 54 10.92 -10.16 -39.41
CA ALA A 54 9.75 -10.39 -40.27
C ALA A 54 10.14 -10.75 -41.71
N GLN A 55 11.43 -10.74 -42.05
CA GLN A 55 11.90 -11.10 -43.39
C GLN A 55 13.12 -12.00 -43.27
N PRO A 56 13.00 -13.29 -43.65
CA PRO A 56 14.17 -14.13 -43.75
C PRO A 56 15.08 -13.48 -44.80
N HIS A 57 16.30 -13.14 -44.40
CA HIS A 57 17.38 -12.80 -45.33
C HIS A 57 17.59 -13.99 -46.28
N ASN A 58 16.88 -14.00 -47.41
CA ASN A 58 17.09 -14.89 -48.53
C ASN A 58 17.27 -14.03 -49.78
N LEU A 59 18.50 -13.59 -50.00
CA LEU A 59 19.09 -13.59 -51.33
C LEU A 59 20.38 -14.40 -51.18
N PRO A 60 20.59 -15.42 -52.03
CA PRO A 60 21.51 -15.19 -53.14
C PRO A 60 21.09 -15.85 -54.48
N PRO A 61 21.72 -15.42 -55.60
CA PRO A 61 21.59 -16.08 -56.88
C PRO A 61 22.37 -17.41 -56.92
N GLN A 62 21.92 -18.29 -57.82
CA GLN A 62 22.57 -19.52 -58.32
C GLN A 62 22.66 -20.77 -57.43
N LEU A 63 21.81 -21.74 -57.79
CA LEU A 63 22.18 -23.00 -58.45
C LEU A 63 23.21 -23.93 -57.78
N VAL A 64 22.84 -24.62 -56.69
CA VAL A 64 23.37 -25.98 -56.38
C VAL A 64 22.30 -26.78 -55.59
N PRO A 65 21.85 -27.98 -56.01
CA PRO A 65 20.97 -28.82 -55.20
C PRO A 65 21.81 -29.59 -54.18
N ILE A 66 21.67 -29.25 -52.89
CA ILE A 66 22.28 -29.96 -51.76
C ILE A 66 21.13 -30.70 -51.05
N PRO A 67 21.26 -32.01 -50.74
CA PRO A 67 20.18 -32.78 -50.14
C PRO A 67 19.81 -32.21 -48.77
N SER A 68 18.54 -31.85 -48.63
CA SER A 68 17.96 -31.29 -47.41
C SER A 68 17.94 -32.34 -46.30
N THR A 69 18.91 -32.30 -45.41
CA THR A 69 18.82 -32.95 -44.10
C THR A 69 17.84 -32.15 -43.26
N GLN A 70 16.59 -32.63 -43.23
CA GLN A 70 15.55 -32.10 -42.36
C GLN A 70 15.88 -32.49 -40.92
N LEU A 71 16.67 -31.65 -40.23
CA LEU A 71 16.75 -31.70 -38.78
C LEU A 71 15.40 -31.21 -38.25
N ALA A 72 14.53 -32.17 -37.95
CA ALA A 72 13.32 -31.97 -37.19
C ALA A 72 13.66 -31.11 -35.96
N SER A 73 13.11 -29.90 -35.94
CA SER A 73 13.16 -29.03 -34.77
C SER A 73 12.37 -29.74 -33.67
N TYR A 74 13.10 -30.39 -32.77
CA TYR A 74 12.53 -31.02 -31.60
C TYR A 74 12.04 -29.91 -30.68
N SER A 75 10.79 -29.50 -30.86
CA SER A 75 10.06 -28.76 -29.84
C SER A 75 9.85 -29.76 -28.69
N PRO A 76 10.52 -29.60 -27.54
CA PRO A 76 10.27 -30.50 -26.41
C PRO A 76 8.77 -30.35 -26.06
N PRO A 77 8.06 -31.46 -25.80
CA PRO A 77 6.65 -31.40 -25.44
C PRO A 77 6.52 -30.42 -24.28
N SER A 78 5.73 -29.35 -24.47
CA SER A 78 5.55 -28.28 -23.49
C SER A 78 5.30 -28.91 -22.14
N SER A 79 6.34 -28.84 -21.29
CA SER A 79 6.40 -29.46 -19.98
C SER A 79 5.32 -28.89 -19.09
N ARG A 80 4.13 -29.51 -19.12
CA ARG A 80 3.04 -29.21 -18.17
C ARG A 80 3.54 -29.26 -16.72
N TRP A 81 4.56 -30.08 -16.42
CA TRP A 81 5.23 -30.11 -15.12
C TRP A 81 5.99 -28.83 -14.76
N ARG A 82 6.61 -28.14 -15.73
CA ARG A 82 7.24 -26.82 -15.53
C ARG A 82 6.19 -25.74 -15.35
N GLU A 83 5.05 -25.86 -16.03
CA GLU A 83 3.94 -24.91 -15.91
C GLU A 83 3.27 -25.01 -14.54
N TYR A 84 3.00 -26.23 -14.04
CA TYR A 84 2.50 -26.43 -12.67
C TYR A 84 3.54 -26.07 -11.61
N GLY A 85 4.83 -26.35 -11.85
CA GLY A 85 5.90 -25.94 -10.94
C GLY A 85 6.06 -24.42 -10.85
N ALA A 86 6.03 -23.73 -11.99
CA ALA A 86 6.07 -22.27 -12.03
C ALA A 86 4.84 -21.66 -11.36
N LEU A 87 3.64 -22.20 -11.60
CA LEU A 87 2.42 -21.76 -10.95
C LEU A 87 2.47 -21.97 -9.43
N ALA A 88 2.98 -23.12 -8.96
CA ALA A 88 3.11 -23.41 -7.54
C ALA A 88 4.06 -22.43 -6.83
N ILE A 89 5.17 -22.05 -7.46
CA ILE A 89 6.11 -21.05 -6.91
C ILE A 89 5.45 -19.67 -6.84
N ILE A 90 4.73 -19.26 -7.89
CA ILE A 90 4.00 -17.98 -7.91
C ILE A 90 2.92 -17.96 -6.82
N MET A 91 2.11 -19.02 -6.73
CA MET A 91 1.07 -19.17 -5.71
C MET A 91 1.65 -19.18 -4.30
N THR A 92 2.79 -19.83 -4.09
CA THR A 92 3.51 -19.81 -2.81
C THR A 92 3.99 -18.40 -2.46
N GLY A 93 4.56 -17.68 -3.43
CA GLY A 93 4.99 -16.29 -3.24
C GLY A 93 3.83 -15.35 -2.88
N ILE A 94 2.70 -15.48 -3.58
CA ILE A 94 1.49 -14.70 -3.30
C ILE A 94 0.92 -15.05 -1.91
N ALA A 95 0.83 -16.33 -1.56
CA ALA A 95 0.32 -16.76 -0.26
C ALA A 95 1.19 -16.26 0.90
N ILE A 96 2.51 -16.33 0.77
CA ILE A 96 3.46 -15.82 1.77
C ILE A 96 3.37 -14.28 1.87
N GLY A 97 3.30 -13.59 0.73
CA GLY A 97 3.15 -12.13 0.67
C GLY A 97 1.84 -11.66 1.29
N PHE A 98 0.73 -12.33 0.95
CA PHE A 98 -0.59 -12.07 1.52
C PHE A 98 -0.61 -12.36 3.01
N HIS A 99 0.00 -13.45 3.48
CA HIS A 99 0.09 -13.77 4.90
C HIS A 99 0.84 -12.68 5.70
N GLN A 100 1.96 -12.17 5.16
CA GLN A 100 2.70 -11.06 5.77
C GLN A 100 1.89 -9.76 5.79
N LEU A 101 1.22 -9.43 4.68
CA LEU A 101 0.38 -8.24 4.58
C LEU A 101 -0.82 -8.33 5.52
N TYR A 102 -1.45 -9.50 5.60
CA TYR A 102 -2.58 -9.77 6.47
C TYR A 102 -2.21 -9.58 7.95
N LYS A 103 -1.11 -10.17 8.40
CA LYS A 103 -0.66 -10.01 9.79
C LYS A 103 -0.26 -8.57 10.13
N LYS A 104 0.31 -7.83 9.16
CA LYS A 104 0.80 -6.47 9.40
C LYS A 104 -0.27 -5.38 9.25
N TYR A 105 -1.31 -5.60 8.45
CA TYR A 105 -2.34 -4.59 8.19
C TYR A 105 -3.72 -4.97 8.74
N PHE A 106 -4.19 -6.19 8.54
CA PHE A 106 -5.52 -6.59 9.03
C PHE A 106 -5.53 -6.86 10.52
N LEU A 107 -4.45 -7.45 11.05
CA LEU A 107 -4.33 -7.72 12.48
C LEU A 107 -4.37 -6.45 13.34
N PRO A 108 -3.56 -5.40 13.09
CA PRO A 108 -3.68 -4.17 13.86
C PRO A 108 -4.98 -3.40 13.59
N LEU A 109 -5.63 -3.57 12.43
CA LEU A 109 -6.91 -2.91 12.18
C LEU A 109 -8.05 -3.54 13.01
N ILE A 110 -8.06 -4.88 13.14
CA ILE A 110 -9.06 -5.60 13.92
C ILE A 110 -8.76 -5.53 15.42
N VAL A 111 -7.49 -5.67 15.82
CA VAL A 111 -7.07 -5.59 17.23
C VAL A 111 -7.10 -4.15 17.73
N GLY A 112 -6.64 -3.18 16.93
CA GLY A 112 -6.76 -1.76 17.24
C GLY A 112 -8.22 -1.35 17.48
N GLY A 113 -9.15 -1.84 16.65
CA GLY A 113 -10.58 -1.64 16.89
C GLY A 113 -11.12 -2.25 18.19
N LYS A 114 -10.44 -3.25 18.78
CA LYS A 114 -10.79 -3.82 20.10
C LYS A 114 -10.22 -2.99 21.25
N GLU A 115 -9.05 -2.38 21.06
CA GLU A 115 -8.47 -1.44 22.02
C GLU A 115 -9.25 -0.12 22.07
N ASP A 116 -9.70 0.42 20.94
CA ASP A 116 -10.60 1.59 20.89
C ASP A 116 -11.89 1.35 21.68
N ARG A 117 -12.49 0.16 21.59
CA ARG A 117 -13.68 -0.19 22.40
C ARG A 117 -13.39 -0.19 23.90
N LYS A 118 -12.21 -0.65 24.32
CA LYS A 118 -11.80 -0.60 25.73
C LYS A 118 -11.54 0.84 26.19
N GLN A 119 -11.02 1.70 25.31
CA GLN A 119 -10.84 3.12 25.60
C GLN A 119 -12.18 3.82 25.78
N LEU A 120 -13.14 3.58 24.88
CA LEU A 120 -14.50 4.11 25.00
C LEU A 120 -15.18 3.69 26.30
N GLN A 121 -15.05 2.41 26.68
CA GLN A 121 -15.61 1.91 27.95
C GLN A 121 -14.98 2.60 29.18
N ARG A 122 -13.69 2.93 29.11
CA ARG A 122 -12.98 3.66 30.17
C ARG A 122 -13.40 5.14 30.20
N ILE A 123 -13.68 5.73 29.04
CA ILE A 123 -14.20 7.10 28.93
C ILE A 123 -15.64 7.15 29.48
N GLU A 124 -16.50 6.19 29.16
CA GLU A 124 -17.86 6.09 29.73
C GLU A 124 -17.84 5.93 31.25
N SER A 125 -16.98 5.08 31.80
CA SER A 125 -16.90 4.92 33.27
C SER A 125 -16.44 6.21 33.95
N ASN A 126 -15.41 6.88 33.40
CA ASN A 126 -14.95 8.17 33.90
C ASN A 126 -16.02 9.25 33.77
N ILE A 127 -16.81 9.27 32.68
CA ILE A 127 -17.89 10.25 32.50
C ILE A 127 -19.02 10.03 33.51
N SER A 128 -19.31 8.77 33.84
CA SER A 128 -20.30 8.44 34.86
C SER A 128 -19.86 8.88 36.26
N GLU A 129 -18.57 8.75 36.56
CA GLU A 129 -17.97 9.24 37.81
C GLU A 129 -17.98 10.78 37.89
N VAL A 130 -17.59 11.45 36.80
CA VAL A 130 -17.62 12.92 36.70
C VAL A 130 -19.06 13.47 36.76
N SER A 131 -20.03 12.78 36.14
CA SER A 131 -21.44 13.16 36.26
C SER A 131 -21.93 13.05 37.71
N GLY A 132 -21.46 12.04 38.45
CA GLY A 132 -21.74 11.87 39.87
C GLY A 132 -21.21 13.04 40.70
N SER A 133 -19.95 13.45 40.49
CA SER A 133 -19.34 14.54 41.25
C SER A 133 -19.96 15.92 40.93
N VAL A 134 -20.35 16.16 39.68
CA VAL A 134 -21.10 17.38 39.28
C VAL A 134 -22.47 17.41 39.95
N THR A 135 -23.22 16.30 39.91
CA THR A 135 -24.54 16.21 40.55
C THR A 135 -24.43 16.43 42.06
N GLN A 136 -23.40 15.86 42.69
CA GLN A 136 -23.12 16.05 44.10
C GLN A 136 -22.80 17.52 44.42
N THR A 137 -22.00 18.19 43.60
CA THR A 137 -21.66 19.61 43.81
C THR A 137 -22.89 20.50 43.63
N VAL A 138 -23.75 20.24 42.65
CA VAL A 138 -25.03 20.95 42.48
C VAL A 138 -25.94 20.76 43.69
N THR A 139 -26.02 19.54 44.22
CA THR A 139 -26.83 19.23 45.41
C THR A 139 -26.25 19.93 46.66
N GLN A 140 -24.92 19.95 46.78
CA GLN A 140 -24.21 20.60 47.86
C GLN A 140 -24.42 22.12 47.80
N LEU A 141 -24.37 22.72 46.61
CA LEU A 141 -24.69 24.14 46.40
C LEU A 141 -26.14 24.47 46.74
N GLN A 142 -27.12 23.65 46.32
CA GLN A 142 -28.52 23.84 46.72
C GLN A 142 -28.68 23.79 48.24
N THR A 143 -28.01 22.85 48.90
CA THR A 143 -28.05 22.72 50.37
C THR A 143 -27.42 23.91 51.07
N THR A 144 -26.25 24.38 50.60
CA THR A 144 -25.61 25.59 51.15
C THR A 144 -26.50 26.81 50.95
N LEU A 145 -27.14 26.95 49.78
CA LEU A 145 -28.02 28.08 49.50
C LEU A 145 -29.25 28.07 50.42
N ALA A 146 -29.85 26.90 50.65
CA ALA A 146 -30.95 26.72 51.60
C ALA A 146 -30.50 27.05 53.04
N SER A 147 -29.32 26.57 53.45
CA SER A 147 -28.76 26.84 54.78
C SER A 147 -28.47 28.31 55.00
N VAL A 148 -27.93 29.03 54.00
CA VAL A 148 -27.71 30.49 54.09
C VAL A 148 -29.04 31.24 54.19
N GLN A 149 -30.06 30.81 53.44
CA GLN A 149 -31.39 31.41 53.51
C GLN A 149 -32.01 31.23 54.90
N GLU A 150 -31.90 30.03 55.48
CA GLU A 150 -32.36 29.73 56.83
C GLU A 150 -31.60 30.56 57.88
N LEU A 151 -30.28 30.68 57.74
CA LEU A 151 -29.45 31.49 58.63
C LEU A 151 -29.83 32.97 58.58
N LEU A 152 -30.17 33.49 57.38
CA LEU A 152 -30.63 34.87 57.21
C LEU A 152 -31.98 35.11 57.88
N VAL A 153 -32.93 34.19 57.72
CA VAL A 153 -34.24 34.26 58.41
C VAL A 153 -34.04 34.21 59.93
N GLN A 154 -33.16 33.34 60.41
CA GLN A 154 -32.88 33.21 61.83
C GLN A 154 -32.21 34.47 62.42
N GLN A 155 -31.25 35.06 61.70
CA GLN A 155 -30.64 36.35 62.05
C GLN A 155 -31.67 37.46 62.15
N GLN A 156 -32.61 37.52 61.19
CA GLN A 156 -33.66 38.53 61.19
C GLN A 156 -34.60 38.40 62.40
N GLN A 157 -35.00 37.18 62.76
CA GLN A 157 -35.81 36.92 63.95
C GLN A 157 -35.09 37.32 65.24
N LYS A 158 -33.80 37.00 65.36
CA LYS A 158 -33.01 37.33 66.55
C LYS A 158 -32.83 38.83 66.73
N MET A 159 -32.67 39.56 65.62
CA MET A 159 -32.66 41.03 65.63
C MET A 159 -34.01 41.62 66.08
N GLN A 160 -35.13 41.05 65.63
CA GLN A 160 -36.46 41.49 66.07
C GLN A 160 -36.68 41.23 67.56
N GLU A 161 -36.27 40.06 68.06
CA GLU A 161 -36.36 39.70 69.47
C GLU A 161 -35.55 40.67 70.36
N LEU A 162 -34.30 40.95 69.96
CA LEU A 162 -33.45 41.93 70.66
C LEU A 162 -34.05 43.34 70.67
N THR A 163 -34.66 43.75 69.55
CA THR A 163 -35.31 45.06 69.46
C THR A 163 -36.55 45.14 70.37
N GLN A 164 -37.24 44.02 70.58
CA GLN A 164 -38.45 43.94 71.39
C GLN A 164 -38.16 43.83 72.90
N GLU A 165 -37.02 43.26 73.29
CA GLU A 165 -36.55 43.26 74.69
C GLU A 165 -36.01 44.63 75.14
N LEU A 166 -35.50 45.44 74.22
CA LEU A 166 -34.91 46.75 74.51
C LEU A 166 -35.93 47.92 74.48
N ALA A 167 -37.18 47.67 74.08
CA ALA A 167 -38.26 48.66 73.99
C ALA A 167 -39.22 48.56 75.17
#